data_AF-A0A0G0D5N8-F1
#
_entry.id   AF-A0A0G0D5N8-F1
#
_cell.length_a   1.000
_cell.length_b   1.000
_cell.length_c   1.000
_cell.angle_alpha   90.00
_cell.angle_beta   90.00
_cell.angle_gamma   90.00
#
_symmetry.space_group_name_H-M   'P 1'
#
loop_
_entity.id
_entity.type
_entity.pdbx_description
1 polymer ?
#
loop_
_entity_poly.entity_id
_entity_poly.type
_entity_poly.pdbx_seq_one_letter_code
_entity_poly.pdbx_strand_id
1 'polypeptide(L)'
;MTKEKKSFMEKLIGSKRINTEDGDLSAPIRPMNISTEDEMDDISIPSSHLESNSDNFASNWGASETQDESGDGQLTIDVFQTEEDIVIKSTIAGVNPEDLDVSINNDMITIKGERKFEENVSEENFYYQECYWGSFSRSVVLPVDVIAEKIEASLKNGILTIKLPKADTNRTKKIKVRGF
;
A
#
# COMPACT_ATOMS: atom_id res chain seq x y z
N MET A 1 3.43 45.90 27.58
CA MET A 1 2.70 45.72 26.31
C MET A 1 3.53 44.85 25.38
N THR A 2 3.26 43.54 25.40
CA THR A 2 3.94 42.54 24.59
C THR A 2 3.34 42.58 23.19
N LYS A 3 4.12 42.90 22.16
CA LYS A 3 3.64 42.90 20.77
C LYS A 3 3.56 41.46 20.28
N GLU A 4 2.36 40.95 20.01
CA GLU A 4 2.19 39.66 19.36
C GLU A 4 2.76 39.69 17.93
N LYS A 5 3.55 38.67 17.58
CA LYS A 5 4.09 38.49 16.24
C LYS A 5 3.05 37.75 15.39
N LYS A 6 2.71 38.32 14.23
CA LYS A 6 1.81 37.71 13.25
C LYS A 6 2.34 36.36 12.76
N SER A 7 1.45 35.37 12.66
CA SER A 7 1.78 34.03 12.17
C SER A 7 2.17 34.06 10.70
N PHE A 8 2.98 33.09 10.26
CA PHE A 8 3.39 32.92 8.86
C PHE A 8 2.19 32.84 7.92
N MET A 9 1.12 32.17 8.35
CA MET A 9 -0.09 32.02 7.53
C MET A 9 -0.83 33.36 7.35
N GLU A 10 -0.97 34.19 8.39
CA GLU A 10 -1.59 35.53 8.29
C GLU A 10 -0.88 36.44 7.27
N LYS A 11 0.42 36.24 7.05
CA LYS A 11 1.20 36.97 6.04
C LYS A 11 0.97 36.47 4.62
N LEU A 12 0.69 35.18 4.46
CA LEU A 12 0.60 34.53 3.16
C LEU A 12 -0.80 34.68 2.54
N ILE A 13 -1.85 34.52 3.34
CA ILE A 13 -3.25 34.50 2.87
C ILE A 13 -4.05 35.75 3.24
N GLY A 14 -3.45 36.70 3.98
CA GLY A 14 -4.11 37.95 4.37
C GLY A 14 -5.31 37.81 5.31
N SER A 15 -5.64 36.58 5.73
CA SER A 15 -6.74 36.29 6.63
C SER A 15 -6.38 36.73 8.05
N LYS A 16 -7.13 37.71 8.55
CA LYS A 16 -7.02 38.19 9.94
C LYS A 16 -7.91 37.32 10.82
N ARG A 17 -7.45 36.94 12.01
CA ARG A 17 -8.33 36.30 13.00
C ARG A 17 -9.53 37.23 13.28
N ILE A 18 -10.72 36.69 13.09
CA ILE A 18 -11.95 37.28 13.61
C ILE A 18 -11.97 37.01 15.12
N ASN A 19 -11.90 38.07 15.93
CA ASN A 19 -12.23 37.97 17.35
C ASN A 19 -13.76 37.97 17.41
N THR A 20 -14.34 36.82 17.74
CA THR A 20 -15.78 36.70 17.96
C THR A 20 -16.07 37.03 19.42
N GLU A 21 -16.17 38.31 19.72
CA GLU A 21 -16.92 38.78 20.88
C GLU A 21 -18.21 39.43 20.33
N ASP A 22 -19.32 38.90 20.83
CA ASP A 22 -20.72 39.35 20.72
C ASP A 22 -21.47 39.08 19.40
N GLY A 23 -22.33 38.05 19.44
CA GLY A 23 -23.45 37.91 18.48
C GLY A 23 -23.97 36.48 18.26
N ASP A 24 -24.78 35.99 19.19
CA ASP A 24 -25.82 34.94 19.11
C ASP A 24 -25.80 33.97 17.90
N LEU A 25 -25.46 32.70 18.16
CA LEU A 25 -25.88 31.55 17.35
C LEU A 25 -26.18 30.36 18.26
N SER A 26 -27.40 30.32 18.78
CA SER A 26 -28.02 29.08 19.27
C SER A 26 -28.32 28.14 18.10
N ALA A 27 -27.36 27.30 17.72
CA ALA A 27 -27.63 26.10 16.93
C ALA A 27 -26.66 24.97 17.31
N PRO A 28 -27.13 23.80 17.75
CA PRO A 28 -26.24 22.68 18.00
C PRO A 28 -25.70 22.14 16.66
N ILE A 29 -24.37 22.00 16.58
CA ILE A 29 -23.71 21.30 15.48
C ILE A 29 -24.10 19.83 15.58
N ARG A 30 -24.93 19.37 14.64
CA ARG A 30 -25.27 17.94 14.51
C ARG A 30 -24.09 17.20 13.87
N PRO A 31 -23.68 16.03 14.39
CA PRO A 31 -22.76 15.17 13.67
C PRO A 31 -23.45 14.68 12.37
N MET A 32 -22.72 14.73 11.26
CA MET A 32 -23.14 14.08 10.01
C MET A 32 -23.02 12.57 10.19
N ASN A 33 -24.12 11.93 10.56
CA ASN A 33 -24.32 10.51 10.30
C ASN A 33 -24.60 10.35 8.80
N ILE A 34 -23.69 9.71 8.07
CA ILE A 34 -24.03 9.09 6.78
C ILE A 34 -24.27 7.61 7.07
N SER A 35 -25.53 7.30 7.34
CA SER A 35 -26.08 5.95 7.25
C SER A 35 -27.45 6.11 6.62
N THR A 36 -27.58 5.72 5.36
CA THR A 36 -28.55 4.69 4.97
C THR A 36 -28.30 4.25 3.52
N GLU A 37 -28.45 2.95 3.37
CA GLU A 37 -28.53 2.15 2.17
C GLU A 37 -29.59 2.65 1.17
N ASP A 38 -29.50 2.06 -0.03
CA ASP A 38 -30.48 2.00 -1.11
C ASP A 38 -30.55 3.18 -2.10
N GLU A 39 -29.76 3.09 -3.18
CA GLU A 39 -30.31 2.82 -4.52
C GLU A 39 -29.18 2.33 -5.46
N MET A 40 -29.34 1.10 -5.98
CA MET A 40 -28.47 0.49 -6.99
C MET A 40 -28.86 1.03 -8.37
N ASP A 41 -28.02 1.88 -8.95
CA ASP A 41 -28.08 2.17 -10.38
C ASP A 41 -27.12 1.23 -11.14
N ASP A 42 -27.72 0.41 -12.00
CA ASP A 42 -27.09 -0.53 -12.92
C ASP A 42 -26.18 0.20 -13.90
N ILE A 43 -24.86 0.22 -13.62
CA ILE A 43 -23.86 0.67 -14.59
C ILE A 43 -23.61 -0.49 -15.55
N SER A 44 -24.46 -0.59 -16.57
CA SER A 44 -24.26 -1.44 -17.73
C SER A 44 -23.07 -0.91 -18.54
N ILE A 45 -21.88 -1.50 -18.34
CA ILE A 45 -20.69 -1.24 -19.16
C ILE A 45 -20.86 -2.00 -20.48
N PRO A 46 -20.97 -1.34 -21.65
CA PRO A 46 -21.08 -2.04 -22.92
C PRO A 46 -19.75 -2.73 -23.27
N SER A 47 -19.77 -4.05 -23.39
CA SER A 47 -18.67 -4.83 -23.95
C SER A 47 -18.57 -4.61 -25.46
N SER A 48 -17.54 -3.89 -25.90
CA SER A 48 -17.07 -3.97 -27.29
C SER A 48 -15.55 -4.04 -27.34
N HIS A 49 -15.05 -5.26 -27.18
CA HIS A 49 -14.00 -5.90 -27.97
C HIS A 49 -12.76 -5.07 -28.34
N LEU A 50 -11.73 -5.14 -27.49
CA LEU A 50 -10.33 -5.15 -27.87
C LEU A 50 -9.66 -6.23 -27.03
N GLU A 51 -9.41 -7.40 -27.65
CA GLU A 51 -8.71 -8.50 -27.01
C GLU A 51 -7.22 -8.18 -26.87
N SER A 52 -6.79 -7.90 -25.64
CA SER A 52 -5.43 -8.15 -25.18
C SER A 52 -5.52 -8.84 -23.82
N ASN A 53 -4.93 -10.03 -23.70
CA ASN A 53 -4.99 -10.93 -22.53
C ASN A 53 -4.33 -10.35 -21.24
N SER A 54 -4.84 -9.25 -20.70
CA SER A 54 -4.38 -8.64 -19.42
C SER A 54 -5.37 -8.77 -18.26
N ASP A 55 -6.62 -9.15 -18.54
CA ASP A 55 -7.73 -8.78 -17.63
C ASP A 55 -8.07 -9.84 -16.56
N ASN A 56 -7.35 -10.96 -16.55
CA ASN A 56 -7.50 -11.99 -15.51
C ASN A 56 -6.48 -11.86 -14.36
N PHE A 57 -5.54 -10.91 -14.44
CA PHE A 57 -4.53 -10.73 -13.40
C PHE A 57 -4.94 -9.70 -12.35
N ALA A 58 -5.47 -8.55 -12.79
CA ALA A 58 -5.85 -7.46 -11.89
C ALA A 58 -7.00 -7.84 -10.94
N SER A 59 -7.91 -8.70 -11.40
CA SER A 59 -9.10 -9.14 -10.65
C SER A 59 -8.79 -10.17 -9.57
N ASN A 60 -7.73 -10.96 -9.70
CA ASN A 60 -7.35 -11.98 -8.70
C ASN A 60 -6.41 -11.44 -7.60
N TRP A 61 -5.73 -10.32 -7.84
CA TRP A 61 -4.77 -9.74 -6.89
C TRP A 61 -5.35 -8.78 -5.85
N GLY A 62 -6.56 -8.29 -6.09
CA GLY A 62 -7.31 -7.49 -5.13
C GLY A 62 -8.08 -8.32 -4.09
N ALA A 63 -8.19 -9.65 -4.28
CA ALA A 63 -9.13 -10.49 -3.54
C ALA A 63 -8.50 -11.73 -2.86
N SER A 64 -7.20 -11.68 -2.55
CA SER A 64 -6.69 -12.55 -1.49
C SER A 64 -6.99 -11.88 -0.16
N GLU A 65 -8.19 -12.10 0.39
CA GLU A 65 -8.48 -11.94 1.81
C GLU A 65 -7.69 -12.99 2.59
N THR A 66 -6.35 -12.88 2.59
CA THR A 66 -5.60 -13.38 3.73
C THR A 66 -5.96 -12.43 4.86
N GLN A 67 -6.88 -12.87 5.73
CA GLN A 67 -7.11 -12.26 7.03
C GLN A 67 -5.79 -12.35 7.80
N ASP A 68 -4.92 -11.36 7.60
CA ASP A 68 -3.82 -11.08 8.49
C ASP A 68 -4.47 -10.57 9.78
N GLU A 69 -4.68 -11.45 10.76
CA GLU A 69 -5.16 -11.11 12.11
C GLU A 69 -4.15 -10.23 12.88
N SER A 70 -2.99 -9.98 12.29
CA SER A 70 -1.97 -9.04 12.74
C SER A 70 -2.45 -7.62 12.44
N GLY A 71 -2.53 -6.75 13.45
CA GLY A 71 -2.84 -5.32 13.28
C GLY A 71 -1.75 -4.52 12.55
N ASP A 72 -0.99 -5.18 11.67
CA ASP A 72 0.12 -4.63 10.90
C ASP A 72 -0.41 -3.74 9.77
N GLY A 73 0.32 -2.68 9.46
CA GLY A 73 0.03 -1.82 8.33
C GLY A 73 0.17 -2.54 7.00
N GLN A 74 -0.70 -2.20 6.05
CA GLN A 74 -0.63 -2.74 4.71
C GLN A 74 0.51 -2.09 3.91
N LEU A 75 1.52 -2.87 3.53
CA LEU A 75 2.59 -2.37 2.68
C LEU A 75 2.10 -2.24 1.23
N THR A 76 2.19 -1.03 0.67
CA THR A 76 1.90 -0.77 -0.74
C THR A 76 3.02 -1.28 -1.63
N ILE A 77 2.65 -1.96 -2.71
CA ILE A 77 3.60 -2.56 -3.64
C ILE A 77 3.15 -2.36 -5.08
N ASP A 78 4.13 -2.20 -5.96
CA ASP A 78 3.98 -2.43 -7.39
C ASP A 78 4.58 -3.78 -7.71
N VAL A 79 3.94 -4.52 -8.61
CA VAL A 79 4.50 -5.76 -9.09
C VAL A 79 4.23 -5.88 -10.58
N PHE A 80 5.27 -6.25 -11.31
CA PHE A 80 5.25 -6.35 -12.76
C PHE A 80 6.25 -7.41 -13.20
N GLN A 81 6.23 -7.76 -14.48
CA GLN A 81 7.17 -8.72 -15.05
C GLN A 81 8.02 -8.10 -16.16
N THR A 82 9.26 -8.59 -16.27
CA THR A 82 10.08 -8.45 -17.47
C THR A 82 10.00 -9.76 -18.27
N GLU A 83 10.81 -9.91 -19.31
CA GLU A 83 10.95 -11.20 -20.00
C GLU A 83 11.46 -12.30 -19.06
N GLU A 84 12.43 -11.96 -18.20
CA GLU A 84 13.17 -12.91 -17.37
C GLU A 84 12.71 -12.96 -15.90
N ASP A 85 12.12 -11.89 -15.37
CA ASP A 85 11.85 -11.72 -13.94
C ASP A 85 10.40 -11.36 -13.63
N ILE A 86 9.95 -11.71 -12.43
CA ILE A 86 8.94 -10.95 -11.70
C ILE A 86 9.68 -9.91 -10.83
N VAL A 87 9.17 -8.69 -10.78
CA VAL A 87 9.77 -7.59 -10.02
C VAL A 87 8.72 -7.01 -9.08
N ILE A 88 9.06 -6.93 -7.79
CA ILE A 88 8.26 -6.28 -6.75
C ILE A 88 8.99 -5.02 -6.31
N LYS A 89 8.28 -3.89 -6.25
CA LYS A 89 8.78 -2.62 -5.75
C LYS A 89 7.89 -2.05 -4.65
N SER A 90 8.50 -1.41 -3.67
CA SER A 90 7.78 -0.72 -2.61
C SER A 90 8.56 0.49 -2.09
N THR A 91 7.84 1.54 -1.71
CA THR A 91 8.42 2.68 -0.99
C THR A 91 8.48 2.37 0.50
N ILE A 92 9.69 2.19 1.02
CA ILE A 92 9.97 1.88 2.42
C ILE A 92 10.96 2.92 2.96
N ALA A 93 10.44 4.11 3.26
CA ALA A 93 11.22 5.19 3.85
C ALA A 93 11.53 4.90 5.32
N GLY A 94 12.76 5.24 5.73
CA GLY A 94 13.18 5.22 7.14
C GLY A 94 13.41 3.84 7.75
N VAL A 95 13.45 2.78 6.95
CA VAL A 95 13.69 1.40 7.43
C VAL A 95 15.08 0.96 7.00
N ASN A 96 15.84 0.36 7.92
CA ASN A 96 17.14 -0.23 7.58
C ASN A 96 16.94 -1.60 6.90
N PRO A 97 17.83 -2.02 5.99
CA PRO A 97 17.72 -3.33 5.36
C PRO A 97 17.66 -4.51 6.34
N GLU A 98 18.30 -4.38 7.51
CA GLU A 98 18.32 -5.38 8.57
C GLU A 98 17.00 -5.50 9.35
N ASP A 99 16.14 -4.48 9.28
CA ASP A 99 14.80 -4.47 9.88
C ASP A 99 13.73 -5.02 8.89
N LEU A 100 14.14 -5.51 7.71
CA LEU A 100 13.26 -6.11 6.71
C LEU A 100 13.40 -7.63 6.70
N ASP A 101 12.26 -8.31 6.72
CA ASP A 101 12.16 -9.75 6.49
C ASP A 101 11.45 -9.99 5.15
N VAL A 102 12.15 -10.66 4.23
CA VAL A 102 11.62 -11.08 2.94
C VAL A 102 11.76 -12.59 2.86
N SER A 103 10.63 -13.28 2.82
CA SER A 103 10.57 -14.73 2.76
C SER A 103 9.72 -15.21 1.60
N ILE A 104 10.06 -16.38 1.07
CA ILE A 104 9.29 -17.06 0.02
C ILE A 104 8.91 -18.45 0.49
N ASN A 105 7.63 -18.80 0.33
CA ASN A 105 7.10 -20.12 0.62
C ASN A 105 6.25 -20.58 -0.57
N ASN A 106 6.63 -21.68 -1.21
CA ASN A 106 6.00 -22.16 -2.45
C ASN A 106 5.95 -21.07 -3.53
N ASP A 107 4.74 -20.60 -3.85
CA ASP A 107 4.42 -19.56 -4.82
C ASP A 107 4.08 -18.22 -4.15
N MET A 108 4.30 -18.06 -2.85
CA MET A 108 3.98 -16.84 -2.11
C MET A 108 5.25 -16.17 -1.57
N ILE A 109 5.42 -14.89 -1.87
CA ILE A 109 6.46 -14.04 -1.26
C ILE A 109 5.82 -13.10 -0.24
N THR A 110 6.45 -13.01 0.93
CA THR A 110 6.00 -12.18 2.04
C THR A 110 7.10 -11.17 2.39
N ILE A 111 6.69 -9.91 2.52
CA ILE A 111 7.53 -8.78 2.94
C ILE A 111 7.02 -8.30 4.29
N LYS A 112 7.90 -8.19 5.28
CA LYS A 112 7.62 -7.70 6.63
C LYS A 112 8.68 -6.69 7.07
N GLY A 113 8.29 -5.78 7.94
CA GLY A 113 9.21 -4.84 8.58
C GLY A 113 8.49 -3.91 9.55
N GLU A 114 9.20 -2.91 10.06
CA GLU A 114 8.67 -1.94 11.01
C GLU A 114 9.20 -0.53 10.71
N ARG A 115 8.31 0.48 10.76
CA ARG A 115 8.68 1.90 10.73
C ARG A 115 8.66 2.46 12.14
N LYS A 116 9.81 2.89 12.65
CA LYS A 116 9.94 3.43 14.01
C LYS A 116 9.67 4.94 14.02
N PHE A 117 8.86 5.39 14.98
CA PHE A 117 8.70 6.81 15.29
C PHE A 117 9.69 7.17 16.41
N GLU A 118 10.73 7.94 16.08
CA GLU A 118 11.83 8.22 17.02
C GLU A 118 11.54 9.40 17.96
N GLU A 119 10.56 10.23 17.64
CA GLU A 119 10.27 11.43 18.42
C GLU A 119 9.33 11.14 19.60
N ASN A 120 9.58 11.83 20.72
CA ASN A 120 8.69 11.78 21.89
C ASN A 120 7.77 13.01 21.85
N VAL A 121 6.70 12.92 21.06
CA VAL A 121 5.68 13.98 20.91
C VAL A 121 4.33 13.43 21.41
N SER A 122 3.65 14.17 22.29
CA SER A 122 2.30 13.77 22.73
C SER A 122 1.27 13.98 21.63
N GLU A 123 0.23 13.15 21.62
CA GLU A 123 -0.81 13.14 20.57
C GLU A 123 -1.48 14.52 20.37
N GLU A 124 -1.71 15.25 21.47
CA GLU A 124 -2.29 16.60 21.49
C GLU A 124 -1.43 17.68 20.80
N ASN A 125 -0.15 17.40 20.57
CA ASN A 125 0.79 18.32 19.92
C ASN A 125 0.91 18.11 18.41
N PHE A 126 0.26 17.09 17.84
CA PHE A 126 0.17 16.95 16.39
C PHE A 126 -0.92 17.87 15.84
N TYR A 127 -0.58 18.65 14.80
CA TYR A 127 -1.60 19.28 13.97
C TYR A 127 -2.24 18.25 13.02
N TYR A 128 -1.41 17.38 12.43
CA TYR A 128 -1.80 16.24 11.58
C TYR A 128 -0.75 15.13 11.69
N GLN A 129 -1.18 13.88 11.59
CA GLN A 129 -0.30 12.71 11.55
C GLN A 129 -0.80 11.76 10.45
N GLU A 130 -0.25 11.89 9.25
CA GLU A 130 -0.64 11.07 8.08
C GLU A 130 0.35 9.93 7.80
N CYS A 131 1.59 10.07 8.30
CA CYS A 131 2.60 9.04 8.17
C CYS A 131 2.24 7.82 9.04
N TYR A 132 2.30 6.64 8.43
CA TYR A 132 2.15 5.38 9.15
C TYR A 132 3.45 5.00 9.88
N TRP A 133 3.32 4.67 11.16
CA TRP A 133 4.37 4.14 12.02
C TRP A 133 3.91 2.80 12.62
N GLY A 134 4.84 1.86 12.77
CA GLY A 134 4.56 0.49 13.23
C GLY A 134 4.95 -0.59 12.22
N SER A 135 4.60 -1.82 12.56
CA SER A 135 4.84 -3.02 11.76
C SER A 135 4.03 -2.99 10.48
N PHE A 136 4.58 -3.54 9.39
CA PHE A 136 3.86 -3.67 8.13
C PHE A 136 4.10 -5.03 7.50
N SER A 137 3.13 -5.49 6.72
CA SER A 137 3.28 -6.71 5.93
C SER A 137 2.56 -6.65 4.58
N ARG A 138 3.05 -7.45 3.64
CA ARG A 138 2.36 -7.78 2.39
C ARG A 138 2.80 -9.14 1.90
N SER A 139 1.82 -9.97 1.53
CA SER A 139 2.03 -11.24 0.86
C SER A 139 1.52 -11.18 -0.58
N VAL A 140 2.26 -11.80 -1.50
CA VAL A 140 1.96 -11.81 -2.94
C VAL A 140 2.06 -13.23 -3.45
N VAL A 141 0.97 -13.72 -4.04
CA VAL A 141 1.00 -14.96 -4.82
C VAL A 141 1.62 -14.66 -6.19
N LEU A 142 2.67 -15.40 -6.50
CA LEU A 142 3.44 -15.30 -7.73
C LEU A 142 2.67 -15.98 -8.87
N PRO A 143 2.54 -15.34 -10.04
CA PRO A 143 1.81 -15.91 -11.17
C PRO A 143 2.52 -17.09 -11.84
N VAL A 144 3.81 -17.26 -11.58
CA VAL A 144 4.67 -18.27 -12.19
C VAL A 144 5.73 -18.74 -11.19
N ASP A 145 6.24 -19.95 -11.42
CA ASP A 145 7.37 -20.48 -10.65
C ASP A 145 8.62 -19.60 -10.83
N VAL A 146 9.39 -19.46 -9.76
CA VAL A 146 10.65 -18.67 -9.72
C VAL A 146 11.81 -19.51 -9.19
N ILE A 147 13.03 -19.10 -9.53
CA ILE A 147 14.25 -19.75 -9.04
C ILE A 147 14.65 -19.10 -7.71
N ALA A 148 14.14 -19.63 -6.60
CA ALA A 148 14.28 -19.04 -5.26
C ALA A 148 15.73 -18.71 -4.87
N GLU A 149 16.68 -19.58 -5.24
CA GLU A 149 18.12 -19.44 -4.97
C GLU A 149 18.77 -18.22 -5.66
N LYS A 150 18.09 -17.62 -6.65
CA LYS A 150 18.58 -16.48 -7.43
C LYS A 150 17.79 -15.21 -7.18
N ILE A 151 16.92 -15.19 -6.18
CA ILE A 151 16.17 -13.98 -5.81
C ILE A 151 17.17 -12.95 -5.26
N GLU A 152 17.04 -11.71 -5.73
CA GLU A 152 17.82 -10.58 -5.25
C GLU A 152 16.89 -9.51 -4.68
N ALA A 153 17.22 -8.99 -3.50
CA ALA A 153 16.54 -7.88 -2.86
C ALA A 153 17.52 -6.73 -2.61
N SER A 154 17.08 -5.50 -2.88
CA SER A 154 17.89 -4.31 -2.64
C SER A 154 17.02 -3.16 -2.14
N LEU A 155 17.54 -2.39 -1.17
CA LEU A 155 16.91 -1.18 -0.68
C LEU A 155 17.83 0.00 -1.01
N LYS A 156 17.38 0.88 -1.91
CA LYS A 156 18.13 2.06 -2.33
C LYS A 156 17.23 3.28 -2.31
N ASN A 157 17.68 4.34 -1.62
CA ASN A 157 16.95 5.61 -1.51
C ASN A 157 15.49 5.43 -1.03
N GLY A 158 15.27 4.52 -0.08
CA GLY A 158 13.93 4.23 0.43
C GLY A 158 13.03 3.43 -0.51
N ILE A 159 13.57 2.83 -1.57
CA ILE A 159 12.82 1.96 -2.50
C ILE A 159 13.36 0.54 -2.39
N LEU A 160 12.52 -0.37 -1.90
CA LEU A 160 12.77 -1.81 -1.94
C LEU A 160 12.49 -2.30 -3.36
N THR A 161 13.42 -3.04 -3.94
CA THR A 161 13.26 -3.75 -5.22
C THR A 161 13.66 -5.20 -5.02
N ILE A 162 12.72 -6.12 -5.26
CA ILE A 162 12.93 -7.55 -5.25
C ILE A 162 12.81 -8.06 -6.69
N LYS A 163 13.81 -8.78 -7.17
CA LYS A 163 13.82 -9.43 -8.48
C LYS A 163 13.76 -10.94 -8.28
N LEU A 164 12.77 -11.56 -8.91
CA LEU A 164 12.53 -13.00 -8.86
C LEU A 164 12.67 -13.59 -10.26
N PRO A 165 13.82 -14.21 -10.59
CA PRO A 165 14.01 -14.84 -11.89
C PRO A 165 12.99 -15.96 -12.11
N LYS A 166 12.31 -15.92 -13.25
CA LYS A 166 11.30 -16.92 -13.62
C LYS A 166 11.97 -18.28 -13.81
N ALA A 167 11.31 -19.34 -13.35
CA ALA A 167 11.72 -20.69 -13.68
C ALA A 167 11.46 -20.95 -15.17
N ASP A 168 12.40 -21.65 -15.81
CA ASP A 168 12.38 -21.98 -17.23
C ASP A 168 11.24 -22.97 -17.55
N THR A 169 10.03 -22.44 -17.73
CA THR A 169 8.78 -23.19 -17.96
C THR A 169 8.65 -23.72 -19.39
N ASN A 170 9.54 -23.31 -20.31
CA ASN A 170 9.52 -23.72 -21.71
C ASN A 170 10.11 -25.12 -21.97
N ARG A 171 10.55 -25.85 -20.93
CA ARG A 171 11.00 -27.24 -21.08
C ARG A 171 9.82 -28.19 -21.02
N THR A 172 9.13 -28.37 -22.14
CA THR A 172 8.11 -29.42 -22.30
C THR A 172 8.75 -30.78 -21.99
N LYS A 173 8.44 -31.35 -20.81
CA LYS A 173 8.86 -32.71 -20.46
C LYS A 173 7.89 -33.70 -21.09
N LYS A 174 8.33 -34.41 -22.13
CA LYS A 174 7.56 -35.55 -22.68
C LYS A 174 7.52 -36.68 -21.65
N ILE A 175 6.34 -37.01 -21.16
CA ILE A 175 6.14 -38.13 -20.23
C ILE A 175 5.85 -39.39 -21.06
N LYS A 176 6.62 -40.46 -20.85
CA LYS A 176 6.38 -41.76 -21.48
C LYS A 176 5.37 -42.54 -20.65
N VAL A 177 4.21 -42.83 -21.23
CA VAL A 177 3.20 -43.72 -20.62
C VAL A 177 3.73 -45.16 -20.67
N ARG A 178 3.77 -45.84 -19.53
CA ARG A 178 3.99 -47.29 -19.44
C ARG A 178 2.65 -47.99 -19.27
N GLY A 179 2.35 -48.94 -20.15
CA GLY A 179 1.23 -49.86 -20.01
C GLY A 179 1.60 -51.02 -19.07
N PHE A 180 0.60 -51.56 -18.38
CA PHE A 180 0.72 -52.82 -17.62
C PHE A 180 0.76 -54.01 -18.58
#